data_AF-A0A2P4UMC3-F1
#
_entry.id   AF-A0A2P4UMC3-F1
#
_cell.length_a   1.000
_cell.length_b   1.000
_cell.length_c   1.000
_cell.angle_alpha   90.00
_cell.angle_beta   90.00
_cell.angle_gamma   90.00
#
_symmetry.space_group_name_H-M   'P 1'
#
loop_
_entity.id
_entity.type
_entity.pdbx_description
1 polymer ?
#
loop_
_entity_poly.entity_id
_entity_poly.type
_entity_poly.pdbx_seq_one_letter_code
_entity_poly.pdbx_strand_id
1 'polypeptide(L)'
;MILSLAACGSEHAPGTGAGGTGSVRPSASSGTSLTVQVKASKDAAPTTWTLTCDPLGGSHPDGAKACAALRTGAATAFAKPRPGQMCTDIFGGPQTATVTGTWDGKPVSATFGRADGCQVSRWDAVAPLFGNIARN
;
A
#
# COMPACT_ATOMS: atom_id res chain seq x y z
N MET A 1 63.77 -18.72 42.67
CA MET A 1 64.75 -17.67 42.28
C MET A 1 64.26 -17.06 40.98
N ILE A 2 63.72 -15.83 41.01
CA ILE A 2 64.21 -14.60 40.33
C ILE A 2 64.56 -14.88 38.84
N LEU A 3 63.96 -14.26 37.81
CA LEU A 3 64.06 -12.84 37.46
C LEU A 3 62.89 -12.34 36.57
N SER A 4 62.39 -11.14 36.90
CA SER A 4 61.65 -10.24 36.02
C SER A 4 62.60 -9.49 35.08
N LEU A 5 62.21 -9.26 33.83
CA LEU A 5 62.75 -8.22 32.95
C LEU A 5 61.61 -7.59 32.12
N ALA A 6 61.55 -6.26 32.15
CA ALA A 6 60.69 -5.41 31.34
C ALA A 6 61.28 -5.23 29.93
N ALA A 7 60.42 -5.08 28.91
CA ALA A 7 60.79 -4.46 27.64
C ALA A 7 59.59 -3.72 27.01
N CYS A 8 59.86 -2.47 26.61
CA CYS A 8 58.94 -1.51 26.03
C CYS A 8 58.71 -1.73 24.53
N GLY A 9 57.48 -1.42 24.08
CA GLY A 9 57.23 -0.61 22.89
C GLY A 9 57.38 -1.24 21.50
N SER A 10 56.24 -1.37 20.81
CA SER A 10 56.14 -1.13 19.36
C SER A 10 54.72 -0.71 19.01
N GLU A 11 54.57 0.54 18.61
CA GLU A 11 53.34 1.20 18.19
C GLU A 11 53.34 1.42 16.66
N HIS A 12 52.40 0.79 15.94
CA HIS A 12 51.85 1.15 14.60
C HIS A 12 51.08 -0.05 14.03
N ALA A 13 49.87 0.01 13.46
CA ALA A 13 48.75 0.94 13.39
C ALA A 13 47.56 0.05 12.90
N PRO A 14 46.29 0.33 13.25
CA PRO A 14 45.17 -0.39 12.67
C PRO A 14 45.03 0.01 11.20
N GLY A 15 45.15 -0.96 10.30
CA GLY A 15 44.75 -0.83 8.90
C GLY A 15 43.23 -0.66 8.83
N THR A 16 42.79 0.59 8.92
CA THR A 16 41.44 1.04 8.59
C THR A 16 41.21 0.86 7.09
N GLY A 17 40.27 -0.02 6.74
CA GLY A 17 39.83 -0.20 5.36
C GLY A 17 38.61 -1.10 5.18
N ALA A 18 37.78 -1.30 6.22
CA ALA A 18 36.42 -1.78 6.02
C ALA A 18 35.59 -0.59 5.50
N GLY A 19 35.56 -0.45 4.18
CA GLY A 19 34.90 0.67 3.50
C GLY A 19 34.21 0.21 2.23
N GLY A 20 33.60 -0.97 2.25
CA GLY A 20 32.56 -1.29 1.29
C GLY A 20 31.41 -0.33 1.51
N THR A 21 31.45 0.84 0.88
CA THR A 21 30.26 1.64 0.60
C THR A 21 29.44 0.88 -0.43
N GLY A 22 28.89 -0.26 0.00
CA GLY A 22 27.64 -0.73 -0.52
C GLY A 22 26.65 0.38 -0.20
N SER A 23 26.49 1.31 -1.14
CA SER A 23 25.31 2.15 -1.18
C SER A 23 24.16 1.17 -1.19
N VAL A 24 23.53 0.96 -0.04
CA VAL A 24 22.23 0.34 0.04
C VAL A 24 21.34 1.34 -0.66
N ARG A 25 21.26 1.21 -1.99
CA ARG A 25 20.22 1.85 -2.76
C ARG A 25 18.94 1.39 -2.06
N PRO A 26 18.14 2.30 -1.48
CA PRO A 26 16.84 1.90 -0.99
C PRO A 26 16.21 1.15 -2.15
N SER A 27 15.87 -0.12 -1.96
CA SER A 27 14.99 -0.82 -2.89
C SER A 27 13.86 0.16 -3.13
N ALA A 28 13.78 0.72 -4.33
CA ALA A 28 12.84 1.79 -4.62
C ALA A 28 11.50 1.27 -4.13
N SER A 29 10.99 1.85 -3.04
CA SER A 29 9.75 1.37 -2.43
C SER A 29 8.78 1.26 -3.59
N SER A 30 8.20 0.08 -3.80
CA SER A 30 7.21 -0.14 -4.83
C SER A 30 6.02 0.75 -4.50
N GLY A 31 6.13 2.01 -4.92
CA GLY A 31 5.52 3.12 -4.21
C GLY A 31 4.02 3.05 -4.35
N THR A 32 3.31 3.05 -3.24
CA THR A 32 1.87 3.25 -3.24
C THR A 32 1.60 4.74 -3.17
N SER A 33 0.92 5.27 -4.18
CA SER A 33 0.41 6.64 -4.21
C SER A 33 -0.92 6.62 -4.95
N LEU A 34 -2.01 6.75 -4.20
CA LEU A 34 -3.36 6.62 -4.73
C LEU A 34 -4.19 7.86 -4.44
N THR A 35 -5.04 8.20 -5.40
CA THR A 35 -6.19 9.09 -5.22
C THR A 35 -7.44 8.22 -5.25
N VAL A 36 -8.24 8.31 -4.20
CA VAL A 36 -9.48 7.57 -4.04
C VAL A 36 -10.62 8.56 -4.03
N GLN A 37 -11.57 8.42 -4.96
CA GLN A 37 -12.78 9.22 -5.01
C GLN A 37 -13.97 8.29 -4.76
N VAL A 38 -14.82 8.61 -3.79
CA VAL A 38 -15.97 7.79 -3.40
C VAL A 38 -17.23 8.65 -3.43
N LYS A 39 -18.33 8.09 -3.92
CA LYS A 39 -19.67 8.67 -3.86
C LYS A 39 -20.60 7.73 -3.12
N ALA A 40 -21.38 8.27 -2.19
CA ALA A 40 -22.39 7.49 -1.46
C ALA A 40 -23.55 7.04 -2.37
N SER A 41 -23.90 7.86 -3.37
CA SER A 41 -24.92 7.58 -4.38
C SER A 41 -24.57 8.30 -5.69
N LYS A 42 -25.28 8.01 -6.78
CA LYS A 42 -25.07 8.66 -8.09
C LYS A 42 -25.07 10.19 -8.03
N ASP A 43 -25.97 10.77 -7.24
CA ASP A 43 -26.20 12.21 -7.13
C ASP A 43 -25.46 12.84 -5.94
N ALA A 44 -24.75 12.03 -5.13
CA ALA A 44 -23.98 12.53 -4.00
C ALA A 44 -22.69 13.24 -4.46
N ALA A 45 -22.30 14.27 -3.71
CA ALA A 45 -21.01 14.90 -3.87
C ALA A 45 -19.89 13.86 -3.59
N PRO A 46 -18.83 13.82 -4.41
CA PRO A 46 -17.72 12.92 -4.17
C PRO A 46 -16.87 13.36 -2.98
N THR A 47 -16.41 12.39 -2.20
CA THR A 47 -15.34 12.56 -1.21
C THR A 47 -14.05 12.00 -1.78
N THR A 48 -12.97 12.77 -1.68
CA THR A 48 -11.67 12.41 -2.25
C THR A 48 -10.61 12.34 -1.16
N TRP A 49 -9.76 11.32 -1.25
CA TRP A 49 -8.68 11.03 -0.31
C TRP A 49 -7.41 10.73 -1.08
N THR A 50 -6.26 11.11 -0.52
CA THR A 50 -4.95 10.66 -0.99
C THR A 50 -4.39 9.62 -0.01
N LEU A 51 -3.59 8.68 -0.53
CA LEU A 51 -2.97 7.63 0.28
C LEU A 51 -1.56 7.31 -0.23
N THR A 52 -0.59 7.32 0.68
CA THR A 52 0.73 6.68 0.49
C THR A 52 0.96 5.64 1.58
N CYS A 53 1.67 4.55 1.27
CA CYS A 53 1.92 3.47 2.25
C CYS A 53 3.36 3.41 2.77
N ASP A 54 4.33 3.95 2.03
CA ASP A 54 5.76 3.85 2.36
C ASP A 54 6.51 5.14 1.92
N PRO A 55 6.55 6.19 2.76
CA PRO A 55 5.96 6.27 4.10
C PRO A 55 4.44 6.46 4.08
N LEU A 56 3.79 6.09 5.20
CA LEU A 56 2.36 6.29 5.39
C LEU A 56 2.01 7.80 5.35
N GLY A 57 0.99 8.16 4.57
CA GLY A 57 0.59 9.56 4.42
C GLY A 57 -0.64 9.76 3.55
N GLY A 58 -0.93 11.03 3.26
CA GLY A 58 -2.14 11.46 2.56
C GLY A 58 -3.28 11.86 3.50
N SER A 59 -4.45 12.13 2.92
CA SER A 59 -5.65 12.59 3.65
C SER A 59 -6.62 11.48 4.07
N HIS A 60 -6.29 10.21 3.80
CA HIS A 60 -7.13 9.08 4.19
C HIS A 60 -7.24 8.95 5.73
N PRO A 61 -8.43 8.69 6.30
CA PRO A 61 -8.77 8.90 7.71
C PRO A 61 -8.20 7.77 8.56
N ASP A 62 -8.05 6.61 7.93
CA ASP A 62 -7.36 5.45 8.48
C ASP A 62 -6.44 4.88 7.40
N GLY A 63 -5.37 5.63 7.08
CA GLY A 63 -4.42 5.25 6.04
C GLY A 63 -3.76 3.89 6.32
N ALA A 64 -3.45 3.60 7.59
CA ALA A 64 -2.79 2.35 7.97
C ALA A 64 -3.67 1.14 7.64
N LYS A 65 -4.96 1.19 7.95
CA LYS A 65 -5.92 0.13 7.61
C LYS A 65 -6.17 0.04 6.12
N ALA A 66 -6.22 1.15 5.40
CA ALA A 66 -6.33 1.16 3.94
C ALA A 66 -5.12 0.48 3.27
N CYS A 67 -3.89 0.81 3.70
CA CYS A 67 -2.67 0.15 3.23
C CYS A 67 -2.66 -1.35 3.56
N ALA A 68 -3.11 -1.74 4.76
CA ALA A 68 -3.23 -3.15 5.12
C ALA A 68 -4.22 -3.90 4.23
N ALA A 69 -5.37 -3.30 3.93
CA ALA A 69 -6.38 -3.88 3.03
C ALA A 69 -5.87 -4.00 1.59
N LEU A 70 -5.10 -3.02 1.09
CA LEU A 70 -4.49 -3.12 -0.22
C LEU A 70 -3.48 -4.28 -0.30
N ARG A 71 -2.64 -4.47 0.72
CA ARG A 71 -1.66 -5.58 0.75
C ARG A 71 -2.31 -6.96 0.59
N THR A 72 -3.50 -7.17 1.16
CA THR A 72 -4.19 -8.46 1.12
C THR A 72 -5.22 -8.56 0.00
N GLY A 73 -5.85 -7.44 -0.37
CA GLY A 73 -7.03 -7.40 -1.24
C GLY A 73 -6.77 -6.89 -2.65
N ALA A 74 -5.64 -6.22 -2.93
CA ALA A 74 -5.40 -5.58 -4.22
C ALA A 74 -5.44 -6.55 -5.41
N ALA A 75 -4.98 -7.79 -5.24
CA ALA A 75 -5.04 -8.80 -6.29
C ALA A 75 -6.48 -9.07 -6.76
N THR A 76 -7.42 -9.13 -5.83
CA THR A 76 -8.86 -9.27 -6.12
C THR A 76 -9.45 -7.94 -6.59
N ALA A 77 -9.14 -6.86 -5.88
CA ALA A 77 -9.71 -5.53 -6.10
C ALA A 77 -9.30 -4.90 -7.43
N PHE A 78 -8.13 -5.22 -7.98
CA PHE A 78 -7.67 -4.69 -9.27
C PHE A 78 -7.66 -5.74 -10.38
N ALA A 79 -8.17 -6.95 -10.12
CA ALA A 79 -8.37 -7.95 -11.16
C ALA A 79 -9.35 -7.43 -12.22
N LYS A 80 -9.03 -7.68 -13.48
CA LYS A 80 -9.96 -7.46 -14.58
C LYS A 80 -11.12 -8.46 -14.47
N PRO A 81 -12.38 -8.01 -14.54
CA PRO A 81 -13.53 -8.91 -14.61
C PRO A 81 -13.36 -9.90 -15.77
N ARG A 82 -13.72 -11.16 -15.54
CA ARG A 82 -13.63 -12.18 -16.60
C ARG A 82 -14.85 -12.05 -17.52
N PRO A 83 -14.67 -12.07 -18.85
CA PRO A 83 -15.81 -12.13 -19.76
C PRO A 83 -16.69 -13.34 -19.45
N GLY A 84 -18.01 -13.15 -19.39
CA GLY A 84 -18.96 -14.23 -19.07
C GLY A 84 -18.90 -14.73 -17.63
N GLN A 85 -18.26 -14.01 -16.71
CA GLN A 85 -18.32 -14.34 -15.29
C GLN A 85 -19.76 -14.28 -14.80
N MET A 86 -20.25 -15.39 -14.24
CA MET A 86 -21.54 -15.44 -13.56
C MET A 86 -21.42 -14.74 -12.21
N CYS A 87 -22.28 -13.76 -11.97
CA CYS A 87 -22.36 -12.99 -10.73
C CYS A 87 -23.80 -13.08 -10.21
N THR A 88 -23.96 -13.07 -8.89
CA THR A 88 -25.29 -13.02 -8.29
C THR A 88 -25.89 -11.61 -8.41
N ASP A 89 -27.21 -11.48 -8.48
CA ASP A 89 -27.91 -10.18 -8.48
C ASP A 89 -27.99 -9.55 -7.08
N ILE A 90 -27.00 -9.78 -6.22
CA ILE A 90 -26.94 -9.20 -4.88
C ILE A 90 -26.50 -7.75 -4.98
N PHE A 91 -27.47 -6.84 -4.83
CA PHE A 91 -27.21 -5.41 -4.74
C PHE A 91 -26.65 -5.05 -3.36
N GLY A 92 -25.39 -4.61 -3.32
CA GLY A 92 -24.74 -4.19 -2.08
C GLY A 92 -25.05 -2.75 -1.67
N GLY A 93 -25.36 -1.88 -2.63
CA GLY A 93 -25.70 -0.48 -2.39
C GLY A 93 -25.34 0.45 -3.56
N PRO A 94 -25.74 1.72 -3.51
CA PRO A 94 -25.57 2.69 -4.61
C PRO A 94 -24.17 3.31 -4.68
N GLN A 95 -23.28 2.97 -3.74
CA GLN A 95 -21.96 3.57 -3.63
C GLN A 95 -21.10 3.20 -4.84
N THR A 96 -20.31 4.18 -5.28
CA THR A 96 -19.30 3.98 -6.34
C THR A 96 -17.98 4.58 -5.90
N ALA A 97 -16.89 4.04 -6.43
CA ALA A 97 -15.56 4.61 -6.19
C ALA A 97 -14.68 4.54 -7.44
N THR A 98 -13.76 5.48 -7.56
CA THR A 98 -12.71 5.51 -8.56
C THR A 98 -11.37 5.59 -7.83
N VAL A 99 -10.45 4.70 -8.17
CA VAL A 99 -9.10 4.65 -7.60
C VAL A 99 -8.10 4.83 -8.74
N THR A 100 -7.24 5.83 -8.64
CA THR A 100 -6.18 6.11 -9.62
C THR A 100 -4.83 6.30 -8.93
N GLY A 101 -3.74 6.07 -9.67
CA GLY A 101 -2.37 6.31 -9.20
C GLY A 101 -1.49 5.09 -9.41
N THR A 102 -0.69 4.75 -8.40
CA THR A 102 0.27 3.64 -8.44
C THR A 102 0.08 2.74 -7.22
N TRP A 103 0.04 1.43 -7.46
CA TRP A 103 0.07 0.39 -6.43
C TRP A 103 1.19 -0.60 -6.77
N ASP A 104 2.11 -0.86 -5.84
CA ASP A 104 3.25 -1.77 -6.02
C ASP A 104 4.04 -1.47 -7.32
N GLY A 105 4.28 -0.18 -7.59
CA GLY A 105 4.98 0.29 -8.79
C GLY A 105 4.19 0.17 -10.11
N LYS A 106 2.95 -0.31 -10.08
CA LYS A 106 2.09 -0.47 -11.26
C LYS A 106 1.02 0.61 -11.32
N PRO A 107 0.76 1.23 -12.49
CA PRO A 107 -0.33 2.18 -12.62
C PRO A 107 -1.66 1.46 -12.41
N VAL A 108 -2.56 2.09 -11.65
CA VAL A 108 -3.92 1.63 -11.44
C VAL A 108 -4.92 2.71 -11.86
N SER A 109 -5.98 2.27 -12.52
CA SER A 109 -7.18 3.05 -12.80
C SER A 109 -8.36 2.10 -12.74
N ALA A 110 -9.09 2.15 -11.64
CA ALA A 110 -10.11 1.16 -11.31
C ALA A 110 -11.38 1.84 -10.80
N THR A 111 -12.51 1.49 -11.40
CA THR A 111 -13.84 1.86 -10.91
C THR A 111 -14.42 0.69 -10.13
N PHE A 112 -15.10 1.01 -9.04
CA PHE A 112 -15.78 0.08 -8.16
C PHE A 112 -17.25 0.49 -8.06
N GLY A 113 -18.11 -0.52 -8.04
CA GLY A 113 -19.53 -0.41 -7.74
C GLY A 113 -19.92 -1.54 -6.81
N ARG A 114 -21.21 -1.65 -6.54
CA ARG A 114 -21.79 -2.68 -5.66
C ARG A 114 -23.11 -3.20 -6.24
N ALA A 115 -23.21 -3.24 -7.57
CA ALA A 115 -24.47 -3.55 -8.25
C ALA A 115 -24.81 -5.05 -8.32
N ASP A 116 -23.80 -5.92 -8.18
CA ASP A 116 -23.91 -7.37 -8.21
C ASP A 116 -22.89 -8.01 -7.25
N GLY A 117 -22.99 -9.33 -7.04
CA GLY A 117 -22.14 -10.05 -6.09
C GLY A 117 -20.64 -10.01 -6.40
N CYS A 118 -20.25 -9.95 -7.68
CA CYS A 118 -18.85 -9.83 -8.06
C CYS A 118 -18.30 -8.45 -7.71
N GLN A 119 -19.09 -7.40 -7.98
CA GLN A 119 -18.75 -6.04 -7.62
C GLN A 119 -18.65 -5.86 -6.10
N VAL A 120 -19.60 -6.42 -5.34
CA VAL A 120 -19.58 -6.41 -3.88
C VAL A 120 -18.33 -7.11 -3.35
N SER A 121 -17.99 -8.29 -3.86
CA SER A 121 -16.77 -9.02 -3.46
C SER A 121 -15.51 -8.19 -3.71
N ARG A 122 -15.43 -7.54 -4.87
CA ARG A 122 -14.29 -6.70 -5.25
C ARG A 122 -14.18 -5.43 -4.40
N TRP A 123 -15.31 -4.84 -4.04
CA TRP A 123 -15.40 -3.73 -3.08
C TRP A 123 -14.93 -4.16 -1.69
N ASP A 124 -15.46 -5.27 -1.19
CA ASP A 124 -15.19 -5.76 0.17
C ASP A 124 -13.72 -6.13 0.39
N ALA A 125 -13.04 -6.61 -0.65
CA ALA A 125 -11.61 -6.92 -0.62
C ALA A 125 -10.74 -5.73 -0.19
N VAL A 126 -11.18 -4.49 -0.46
CA VAL A 126 -10.46 -3.27 -0.12
C VAL A 126 -11.37 -2.23 0.54
N ALA A 127 -12.46 -2.62 1.20
CA ALA A 127 -13.43 -1.69 1.77
C ALA A 127 -12.83 -0.57 2.64
N PRO A 128 -11.79 -0.81 3.48
CA PRO A 128 -11.14 0.26 4.24
C PRO A 128 -10.54 1.39 3.39
N LEU A 129 -10.25 1.16 2.11
CA LEU A 129 -9.77 2.17 1.16
C LEU A 129 -10.81 3.26 0.87
N PHE A 130 -12.09 2.96 1.04
CA PHE A 130 -13.19 3.88 0.73
C PHE A 130 -13.64 4.72 1.94
N GLY A 131 -12.89 4.66 3.04
CA GLY A 131 -13.19 5.37 4.28
C GLY A 131 -14.54 4.99 4.89
N ASN A 132 -15.18 5.95 5.54
CA ASN A 132 -16.48 5.80 6.20
C ASN A 132 -17.65 5.55 5.23
N ILE A 133 -17.49 5.84 3.93
CA ILE A 133 -18.54 5.66 2.92
C ILE A 133 -18.68 4.18 2.52
N ALA A 134 -17.72 3.33 2.90
CA ALA A 134 -17.64 1.93 2.49
C ALA A 134 -18.86 1.06 2.85
N ARG A 135 -19.63 1.44 3.88
CA ARG A 135 -20.66 0.60 4.52
C ARG A 135 -21.97 1.34 4.86
N ASN A 136 -22.04 2.65 4.62
CA ASN A 136 -23.14 3.51 5.07
C ASN A 136 -24.33 3.50 4.13
#